data_AF-A0A1A9HKN4-F1
#
_entry.id   AF-A0A1A9HKN4-F1
#
_cell.length_a   1.000
_cell.length_b   1.000
_cell.length_c   1.000
_cell.angle_alpha   90.00
_cell.angle_beta   90.00
_cell.angle_gamma   90.00
#
_symmetry.space_group_name_H-M   'P 1'
#
loop_
_entity.id
_entity.type
_entity.pdbx_description
1 polymer ?
#
loop_
_entity_poly.entity_id
_entity_poly.type
_entity_poly.pdbx_seq_one_letter_code
_entity_poly.pdbx_strand_id
1 'polypeptide(L)'
;MAEFIPGTDISTDVPTIEVTVNPDKPLPLGRQTFRLVVIDDAGNASKPDEVTIIVADQDAPTAVIRGPRIAAFAKSFELDGSASFDVGGGKVVKYVWTYLGPVT
;
A
#
# COMPACT_ATOMS: atom_id res chain seq x y z
N MET A 1 -1.40 -2.44 22.09
CA MET A 1 -1.27 -2.62 20.63
C MET A 1 -0.58 -3.94 20.39
N ALA A 2 -1.22 -4.86 19.68
CA ALA A 2 -0.65 -6.17 19.42
C ALA A 2 -0.11 -6.19 17.98
N GLU A 3 1.16 -6.53 17.82
CA GLU A 3 1.74 -6.74 16.50
C GLU A 3 1.32 -8.12 15.99
N PHE A 4 0.59 -8.16 14.87
CA PHE A 4 0.11 -9.42 14.29
C PHE A 4 1.20 -10.04 13.43
N ILE A 5 1.97 -10.92 14.06
CA ILE A 5 2.97 -11.75 13.37
C ILE A 5 2.28 -13.06 12.94
N PRO A 6 2.37 -13.47 11.66
CA PRO A 6 1.79 -14.72 11.20
C PRO A 6 2.19 -15.90 12.09
N GLY A 7 1.20 -16.66 12.55
CA GLY A 7 1.39 -17.83 13.41
C GLY A 7 1.64 -17.53 14.90
N THR A 8 1.54 -16.28 15.33
CA THR A 8 1.65 -15.90 16.75
C THR A 8 0.27 -15.57 17.31
N ASP A 9 -0.14 -16.28 18.36
CA ASP A 9 -1.40 -15.99 19.06
C ASP A 9 -1.24 -14.78 19.98
N ILE A 10 -2.29 -13.96 20.04
CA ILE A 10 -2.41 -12.82 20.96
C ILE A 10 -3.61 -13.13 21.87
N SER A 11 -3.40 -13.06 23.19
CA SER A 11 -4.46 -13.27 24.18
C SER A 11 -4.83 -11.95 24.86
N THR A 12 -6.13 -11.65 24.93
CA THR A 12 -6.68 -10.46 25.57
C THR A 12 -7.97 -10.81 26.32
N ASP A 13 -8.32 -10.00 27.32
CA ASP A 13 -9.59 -10.04 28.04
C ASP A 13 -10.65 -9.05 27.49
N VAL A 14 -10.25 -8.22 26.52
CA VAL A 14 -11.14 -7.32 25.79
C VAL A 14 -11.61 -7.94 24.46
N PRO A 15 -12.84 -7.65 24.00
CA PRO A 15 -13.40 -8.23 22.77
C PRO A 15 -12.95 -7.50 21.48
N THR A 16 -12.13 -6.46 21.61
CA THR A 16 -11.71 -5.61 20.50
C THR A 16 -10.22 -5.31 20.59
N ILE A 17 -9.53 -5.44 19.47
CA ILE A 17 -8.11 -5.16 19.34
C ILE A 17 -7.85 -4.35 18.08
N GLU A 18 -6.83 -3.51 18.13
CA GLU A 18 -6.29 -2.82 16.98
C GLU A 18 -5.22 -3.70 16.32
N VAL A 19 -5.31 -3.88 15.00
CA VAL A 19 -4.22 -4.45 14.19
C VAL A 19 -3.23 -3.33 13.90
N THR A 20 -2.21 -3.21 14.73
CA THR A 20 -1.17 -2.19 14.53
C THR A 20 -0.23 -2.63 13.41
N VAL A 21 -0.16 -1.82 12.34
CA VAL A 21 0.71 -2.08 11.19
C VAL A 21 2.01 -1.28 11.35
N ASN A 22 3.15 -1.94 11.22
CA ASN A 22 4.45 -1.29 11.18
C ASN A 22 4.71 -0.73 9.77
N PRO A 23 4.94 0.58 9.59
CA PRO A 23 5.24 1.16 8.26
C PRO A 23 6.49 0.57 7.58
N ASP A 24 7.49 0.15 8.35
CA ASP A 24 8.71 -0.48 7.82
C ASP A 24 8.49 -1.95 7.43
N LYS A 25 7.39 -2.55 7.89
CA LYS A 25 6.98 -3.93 7.63
C LYS A 25 5.46 -4.01 7.47
N PRO A 26 4.91 -3.45 6.38
CA PRO A 26 3.47 -3.41 6.18
C PRO A 26 2.92 -4.82 5.99
N LEU A 27 1.61 -4.98 6.21
CA LEU A 27 0.92 -6.20 5.78
C LEU A 27 1.05 -6.34 4.25
N PRO A 28 1.31 -7.55 3.72
CA PRO A 28 1.37 -7.75 2.28
C PRO A 28 0.05 -7.37 1.60
N LEU A 29 0.13 -6.79 0.40
CA LEU A 29 -1.05 -6.57 -0.44
C LEU A 29 -1.77 -7.90 -0.73
N GLY A 30 -3.08 -7.83 -0.89
CA GLY A 30 -3.94 -8.97 -1.16
C GLY A 30 -4.76 -9.42 0.04
N ARG A 31 -5.22 -10.68 -0.01
CA ARG A 31 -6.11 -11.26 1.00
C ARG A 31 -5.31 -11.69 2.24
N GLN A 32 -5.70 -11.17 3.39
CA GLN A 32 -5.15 -11.51 4.71
C GLN A 32 -6.26 -12.11 5.58
N THR A 33 -6.00 -13.25 6.20
CA THR A 33 -6.99 -13.95 7.06
C THR A 33 -6.63 -13.76 8.53
N PHE A 34 -7.63 -13.39 9.33
CA PHE A 34 -7.54 -13.29 10.78
C PHE A 34 -8.48 -14.30 11.41
N ARG A 35 -8.10 -14.83 12.57
CA ARG A 35 -8.83 -15.89 13.27
C ARG A 35 -9.04 -15.51 14.73
N LEU A 36 -10.22 -15.80 15.25
CA LEU A 36 -10.59 -15.64 16.65
C LEU A 36 -10.98 -16.99 17.26
N VAL A 37 -10.49 -17.26 18.47
CA VAL A 37 -10.96 -18.32 19.36
C VAL A 37 -11.22 -17.65 20.70
N VAL A 38 -12.40 -17.86 21.28
CA VAL A 38 -12.75 -17.36 22.61
C VAL A 38 -12.72 -18.50 23.63
N ILE A 39 -12.33 -18.20 24.86
CA ILE A 39 -12.27 -19.15 25.97
C ILE A 39 -13.21 -18.63 27.07
N ASP A 40 -14.11 -19.48 27.57
CA ASP A 40 -15.00 -19.13 28.69
C ASP A 40 -14.29 -19.25 30.05
N ASP A 41 -14.99 -18.88 31.13
CA ASP A 41 -14.47 -18.95 32.50
C ASP A 41 -14.27 -20.38 33.03
N ALA A 42 -14.89 -21.37 32.38
CA ALA A 42 -14.66 -22.79 32.64
C ALA A 42 -13.48 -23.37 31.82
N GLY A 43 -12.86 -22.57 30.95
CA GLY A 43 -11.73 -22.96 30.11
C GLY A 43 -12.10 -23.65 28.79
N ASN A 44 -13.38 -23.64 28.39
CA ASN A 44 -13.81 -24.20 27.12
C ASN A 44 -13.48 -23.24 25.97
N ALA A 45 -12.82 -23.75 24.93
CA ALA A 45 -12.53 -22.99 23.71
C ALA A 45 -13.66 -23.14 22.67
N SER A 46 -13.99 -22.05 21.98
CA SER A 46 -14.89 -22.07 20.83
C SER A 46 -14.27 -22.79 19.62
N LYS A 47 -15.10 -23.11 18.63
CA LYS A 47 -14.57 -23.30 17.27
C LYS A 47 -13.98 -21.97 16.78
N PRO A 48 -12.94 -22.00 15.93
CA PRO A 48 -12.41 -20.78 15.34
C PRO A 48 -13.43 -20.09 14.44
N ASP A 49 -13.45 -18.77 14.49
CA ASP A 49 -14.10 -17.91 13.49
C ASP A 49 -13.04 -17.14 12.71
N GLU A 50 -13.27 -16.90 11.42
CA GLU A 50 -12.28 -16.32 10.52
C GLU A 50 -12.85 -15.19 9.67
N VAL A 51 -12.04 -14.15 9.44
CA VAL A 51 -12.36 -13.05 8.52
C VAL A 51 -11.23 -12.86 7.53
N THR A 52 -11.58 -12.65 6.25
CA THR A 52 -10.62 -12.23 5.22
C THR A 52 -10.74 -10.75 4.94
N ILE A 53 -9.65 -10.02 5.10
CA ILE A 53 -9.51 -8.60 4.77
C ILE A 53 -8.64 -8.46 3.52
N ILE A 54 -8.99 -7.53 2.63
CA ILE A 54 -8.18 -7.22 1.45
C ILE A 54 -7.36 -5.97 1.75
N VAL A 55 -6.04 -6.11 1.81
CA VAL A 55 -5.09 -4.99 1.89
C VAL A 55 -4.78 -4.55 0.46
N ALA A 56 -5.09 -3.30 0.12
CA ALA A 56 -4.89 -2.75 -1.21
C ALA A 56 -4.22 -1.38 -1.13
N ASP A 57 -3.32 -1.12 -2.09
CA ASP A 57 -2.84 0.22 -2.38
C ASP A 57 -3.98 1.03 -3.03
N GLN A 58 -4.30 2.20 -2.47
CA GLN A 58 -5.35 3.08 -2.96
C GLN A 58 -4.81 4.43 -3.48
N ASP A 59 -3.49 4.64 -3.41
CA ASP A 59 -2.89 5.89 -3.84
C ASP A 59 -2.54 5.84 -5.34
N ALA A 60 -2.71 6.98 -6.01
CA ALA A 60 -2.30 7.12 -7.40
C ALA A 60 -0.81 7.49 -7.50
N PRO A 61 -0.10 7.05 -8.55
CA PRO A 61 1.29 7.46 -8.75
C PRO A 61 1.40 8.96 -9.02
N THR A 62 2.46 9.58 -8.50
CA THR A 62 2.82 10.98 -8.76
C THR A 62 3.73 11.07 -9.98
N ALA A 63 3.25 11.76 -11.02
CA ALA A 63 4.04 12.05 -12.22
C ALA A 63 5.00 13.22 -11.98
N VAL A 64 6.28 13.02 -12.28
CA VAL A 64 7.32 14.06 -12.23
C VAL A 64 8.05 14.11 -13.56
N ILE A 65 7.92 15.24 -14.26
CA ILE A 65 8.57 15.49 -15.54
C ILE A 65 9.78 16.42 -15.36
N ARG A 66 10.89 16.08 -16.00
CA ARG A 66 12.10 16.90 -16.12
C ARG A 66 12.39 17.13 -17.60
N GLY A 67 13.01 18.26 -17.91
CA GLY A 67 13.35 18.62 -19.28
C GLY A 67 14.08 19.96 -19.33
N PRO A 68 14.68 20.32 -20.47
CA PRO A 68 15.32 21.62 -20.62
C PRO A 68 14.28 22.73 -20.61
N ARG A 69 14.64 23.87 -20.00
CA ARG A 69 13.80 25.08 -20.01
C ARG A 69 13.78 25.79 -21.36
N ILE A 70 14.80 25.54 -22.19
CA ILE A 70 14.98 26.13 -23.52
C ILE A 70 15.41 25.00 -24.45
N ALA A 71 14.69 24.83 -25.56
CA ALA A 71 15.09 23.95 -26.65
C ALA A 71 15.58 24.79 -27.83
N ALA A 72 16.67 24.38 -28.46
CA ALA A 72 17.16 25.05 -29.66
C ALA A 72 16.21 24.82 -30.85
N PHE A 73 16.01 25.86 -31.66
CA PHE A 73 15.18 25.75 -32.85
C PHE A 73 15.68 24.64 -33.78
N ALA A 74 14.76 23.84 -34.31
CA ALA A 74 15.04 22.71 -35.19
C ALA A 74 16.03 21.67 -34.62
N LYS A 75 16.17 21.58 -33.29
CA LYS A 75 16.92 20.54 -32.60
C LYS A 75 16.02 19.72 -31.69
N SER A 76 16.33 18.43 -31.58
CA SER A 76 15.68 17.54 -30.62
C SER A 76 16.09 17.90 -29.19
N PHE A 77 15.21 17.59 -28.24
CA PHE A 77 15.47 17.66 -26.82
C PHE A 77 14.83 16.46 -26.12
N GLU A 78 15.23 16.21 -24.88
CA GLU A 78 14.77 15.08 -24.10
C GLU A 78 13.85 15.53 -22.95
N LEU A 79 12.84 14.72 -22.67
CA LEU A 79 12.01 14.81 -21.47
C LEU A 79 12.20 13.53 -20.67
N ASP A 80 12.32 13.66 -19.36
CA ASP A 80 12.63 12.57 -18.44
C ASP A 80 11.53 12.45 -17.38
N GLY A 81 10.89 11.27 -17.32
CA GLY A 81 9.84 10.93 -16.36
C GLY A 81 10.32 10.07 -15.19
N SER A 82 11.61 9.72 -15.14
CA SER A 82 12.20 8.73 -14.22
C SER A 82 12.06 9.09 -12.73
N ALA A 83 11.79 10.37 -12.44
CA ALA A 83 11.54 10.85 -11.09
C ALA A 83 10.08 10.63 -10.62
N SER A 84 9.21 10.08 -11.46
CA SER A 84 7.84 9.70 -11.07
C SER A 84 7.88 8.54 -10.09
N PHE A 85 6.97 8.54 -9.11
CA PHE A 85 6.97 7.56 -8.02
C PHE A 85 5.55 7.26 -7.54
N ASP A 86 5.41 6.17 -6.81
CA ASP A 86 4.17 5.78 -6.16
C ASP A 86 4.47 5.53 -4.68
N VAL A 87 3.80 6.27 -3.79
CA VAL A 87 4.03 6.19 -2.34
C VAL A 87 3.24 5.03 -1.73
N GLY A 88 2.14 4.62 -2.36
CA GLY A 88 1.26 3.56 -1.87
C GLY A 88 1.84 2.14 -1.98
N GLY A 89 3.00 2.02 -2.63
CA GLY A 89 3.72 0.75 -2.82
C GLY A 89 3.56 0.17 -4.22
N GLY A 90 2.75 0.80 -5.07
CA GLY A 90 2.69 0.53 -6.50
C GLY A 90 4.03 0.74 -7.23
N LYS A 91 4.11 0.22 -8.47
CA LYS A 91 5.24 0.47 -9.37
C LYS A 91 4.74 1.22 -10.60
N VAL A 92 5.45 2.29 -10.97
CA VAL A 92 5.19 2.97 -12.24
C VAL A 92 5.63 2.06 -13.39
N VAL A 93 4.67 1.55 -14.17
CA VAL A 93 4.92 0.61 -15.28
C VAL A 93 4.69 1.21 -16.67
N LYS A 94 4.09 2.40 -16.75
CA LYS A 94 3.73 3.04 -18.00
C LYS A 94 3.82 4.57 -17.88
N TYR A 95 4.34 5.20 -18.93
CA TYR A 95 4.36 6.65 -19.08
C TYR A 95 3.52 7.04 -20.31
N VAL A 96 2.64 8.02 -20.14
CA VAL A 96 1.81 8.57 -21.23
C VAL A 96 2.21 10.03 -21.40
N TRP A 97 2.79 10.36 -22.55
CA TRP A 97 3.25 11.71 -22.88
C TRP A 97 2.24 12.39 -23.80
N THR A 98 1.97 13.67 -23.58
CA THR A 98 1.08 14.47 -24.43
C THR A 98 1.67 15.86 -24.61
N TYR A 99 1.84 16.29 -25.86
CA TYR A 99 2.20 17.67 -26.17
C TYR A 99 0.91 18.49 -26.26
N LEU A 100 0.72 19.44 -25.35
CA LEU A 100 -0.48 20.27 -25.27
C LEU A 100 -0.46 21.48 -26.23
N GLY A 101 0.63 21.64 -27.00
CA GLY A 101 0.81 22.80 -27.86
C GLY A 101 1.50 23.98 -27.17
N PRO A 102 1.59 25.13 -27.85
CA PRO A 102 2.10 26.38 -27.27
C PRO A 102 1.22 26.84 -26.09
N VAL A 103 1.85 27.45 -25.08
CA VAL A 103 1.11 28.17 -24.02
C VAL A 103 0.56 29.47 -24.61
N THR A 104 -0.76 29.66 -24.54
CA THR A 104 -1.44 30.92 -24.90
C THR A 104 -1.55 31.85 -23.71
#